data_AF-A0AAV6TMH8-F1
#
_entry.id   AF-A0AAV6TMH8-F1
#
_cell.length_a   1.000
_cell.length_b   1.000
_cell.length_c   1.000
_cell.angle_alpha   90.00
_cell.angle_beta   90.00
_cell.angle_gamma   90.00
#
_symmetry.space_group_name_H-M   'P 1'
#
loop_
_entity.id
_entity.type
_entity.pdbx_description
1 polymer ?
#
loop_
_entity_poly.entity_id
_entity_poly.type
_entity_poly.pdbx_seq_one_letter_code
_entity_poly.pdbx_strand_id
1 'polypeptide(L)'
;PDQWTQIPLFVKIFKLLLQELANICNQGLESQEEEYESSDEDFVDGGDSAESSGLVESSSSGISFGGGFSDYELEQDEMEEDPDIVNDPVHSLQLRPYLRDYLQQLTQLPYFYGGFFEHLTPLEKTALKELGLAAHA
;
A
#
# COMPACT_ATOMS: atom_id res chain seq x y z
N PRO A 1 11.53 4.74 26.19
CA PRO A 1 12.22 4.00 25.10
C PRO A 1 11.17 3.24 24.31
N ASP A 2 11.26 3.24 22.99
CA ASP A 2 10.28 2.56 22.15
C ASP A 2 10.41 1.05 22.32
N GLN A 3 9.27 0.37 22.49
CA GLN A 3 9.19 -1.08 22.59
C GLN A 3 8.29 -1.62 21.47
N TRP A 4 8.77 -2.67 20.81
CA TRP A 4 8.08 -3.31 19.68
C TRP A 4 7.60 -4.70 20.08
N THR A 5 6.47 -5.12 19.50
CA THR A 5 5.90 -6.45 19.76
C THR A 5 6.79 -7.55 19.17
N GLN A 6 6.97 -8.62 19.94
CA GLN A 6 7.62 -9.85 19.49
C GLN A 6 6.52 -10.83 19.07
N ILE A 7 6.46 -11.19 17.79
CA ILE A 7 5.45 -12.11 17.26
C ILE A 7 6.10 -13.18 16.36
N PRO A 8 5.48 -14.35 16.20
CA PRO A 8 6.00 -15.37 15.30
C PRO A 8 6.09 -14.88 13.84
N LEU A 9 7.12 -15.35 13.11
CA LEU A 9 7.35 -14.95 11.72
C LEU A 9 6.14 -15.20 10.81
N PHE A 10 5.53 -16.38 10.90
CA PHE A 10 4.37 -16.73 10.08
C PHE A 10 3.16 -15.85 10.36
N VAL A 11 2.97 -15.42 11.62
CA VAL A 11 1.92 -14.47 11.99
C VAL A 11 2.17 -13.10 11.36
N LYS A 12 3.44 -12.64 11.34
CA LYS A 12 3.79 -11.38 10.68
C LYS A 12 3.57 -11.46 9.16
N ILE A 13 3.95 -12.57 8.52
CA ILE A 13 3.70 -12.80 7.10
C ILE A 13 2.20 -12.74 6.82
N PHE A 14 1.38 -13.45 7.62
CA PHE A 14 -0.07 -13.40 7.49
C PHE A 14 -0.62 -11.98 7.57
N LYS A 15 -0.18 -11.19 8.56
CA LYS A 15 -0.61 -9.79 8.72
C LYS A 15 -0.28 -8.92 7.51
N LEU A 16 0.92 -9.10 6.93
CA LEU A 16 1.34 -8.36 5.75
C LEU A 16 0.51 -8.76 4.51
N LEU A 17 0.25 -10.05 4.33
CA LEU A 17 -0.60 -10.54 3.24
C LEU A 17 -2.05 -10.05 3.36
N LEU A 18 -2.60 -10.03 4.59
CA LEU A 18 -3.93 -9.49 4.85
C LEU A 18 -4.00 -7.99 4.54
N GLN A 19 -2.99 -7.23 4.97
CA GLN A 19 -2.89 -5.81 4.67
C GLN A 19 -2.80 -5.55 3.17
N GLU A 20 -2.00 -6.35 2.45
CA GLU A 20 -1.85 -6.23 1.00
C GLU A 20 -3.17 -6.48 0.27
N LEU A 21 -3.91 -7.52 0.67
CA LEU A 21 -5.23 -7.78 0.08
C LEU A 21 -6.21 -6.64 0.34
N ALA A 22 -6.19 -6.06 1.53
CA ALA A 22 -7.01 -4.90 1.87
C ALA A 22 -6.65 -3.68 1.01
N ASN A 23 -5.36 -3.40 0.86
CA ASN A 23 -4.87 -2.30 0.02
C ASN A 23 -5.31 -2.47 -1.44
N ILE A 24 -5.14 -3.66 -2.02
CA ILE A 24 -5.54 -3.97 -3.40
C ILE A 24 -7.06 -3.81 -3.60
N CYS A 25 -7.86 -4.22 -2.61
CA CYS A 25 -9.31 -4.05 -2.67
C CYS A 25 -9.71 -2.58 -2.61
N ASN A 26 -9.06 -1.77 -1.78
CA ASN A 26 -9.36 -0.34 -1.64
C ASN A 26 -8.95 0.46 -2.88
N GLN A 27 -7.77 0.20 -3.45
CA GLN A 27 -7.32 0.86 -4.70
C GLN A 27 -8.29 0.56 -5.87
N GLY A 28 -8.82 -0.66 -5.94
CA GLY A 28 -9.81 -1.03 -6.94
C GLY A 28 -11.17 -0.32 -6.78
N LEU A 29 -11.48 0.20 -5.59
CA LEU A 29 -12.66 1.03 -5.36
C LEU A 29 -12.38 2.49 -5.74
N GLU A 30 -11.21 3.03 -5.38
CA GLU A 30 -10.79 4.38 -5.78
C GLU A 30 -10.73 4.53 -7.31
N SER A 31 -10.23 3.51 -8.04
CA SER A 31 -10.23 3.50 -9.51
C SER A 31 -11.62 3.38 -10.15
N GLN A 32 -12.64 2.95 -9.40
CA GLN A 32 -14.04 2.89 -9.86
C GLN A 32 -14.85 4.13 -9.47
N GLU A 33 -14.44 4.86 -8.43
CA GLU A 33 -15.12 6.08 -7.97
C GLU A 33 -14.75 7.32 -8.80
N GLU A 34 -13.65 7.28 -9.58
CA GLU A 34 -13.25 8.39 -10.48
C GLU A 34 -14.19 8.61 -11.69
N GLU A 35 -15.19 7.74 -11.94
CA GLU A 35 -16.12 7.89 -13.07
C GLU A 35 -17.46 8.57 -12.69
N TYR A 36 -17.69 8.88 -11.41
CA TYR A 36 -18.91 9.56 -10.97
C TYR A 36 -18.65 10.55 -9.83
N GLU A 37 -18.33 11.81 -10.16
CA GLU A 37 -18.75 13.01 -9.42
C GLU A 37 -18.24 14.26 -10.18
N SER A 38 -18.89 14.54 -11.32
CA SER A 38 -19.05 15.91 -11.80
C SER A 38 -20.45 16.34 -11.40
N SER A 39 -20.60 16.94 -10.21
CA SER A 39 -21.77 17.73 -9.88
C SER A 39 -21.36 18.97 -9.09
N ASP A 40 -21.66 20.11 -9.69
CA ASP A 40 -21.46 21.49 -9.25
C ASP A 40 -22.13 21.84 -7.90
N GLU A 41 -21.70 23.01 -7.40
CA GLU A 41 -22.30 23.92 -6.39
C GLU A 41 -22.01 23.60 -4.90
N ASP A 42 -21.61 24.50 -4.00
CA ASP A 42 -21.20 25.91 -3.97
C ASP A 42 -20.88 26.21 -2.48
N PHE A 43 -19.82 26.98 -2.15
CA PHE A 43 -19.90 28.05 -1.13
C PHE A 43 -18.58 28.86 -1.06
N VAL A 44 -18.69 30.13 -1.43
CA VAL A 44 -17.73 31.21 -1.28
C VAL A 44 -17.90 31.91 0.07
N ASP A 45 -16.79 32.29 0.73
CA ASP A 45 -16.56 33.51 1.56
C ASP A 45 -15.18 33.33 2.23
N GLY A 46 -14.12 34.12 2.04
CA GLY A 46 -13.97 35.56 1.84
C GLY A 46 -13.01 36.07 2.93
N GLY A 47 -11.85 36.64 2.59
CA GLY A 47 -10.95 37.22 3.61
C GLY A 47 -9.47 37.40 3.23
N ASP A 48 -9.21 38.48 2.52
CA ASP A 48 -7.94 39.08 2.08
C ASP A 48 -6.88 39.35 3.18
N SER A 49 -5.59 39.07 2.90
CA SER A 49 -4.44 39.94 3.27
C SER A 49 -3.07 39.39 2.81
N ALA A 50 -2.57 39.98 1.71
CA ALA A 50 -1.31 40.74 1.64
C ALA A 50 -0.04 40.18 2.33
N GLU A 51 0.88 39.70 1.48
CA GLU A 51 2.33 40.01 1.41
C GLU A 51 3.19 40.19 2.69
N SER A 52 4.13 39.26 2.94
CA SER A 52 5.54 39.59 3.27
C SER A 52 6.39 38.30 3.22
N SER A 53 7.41 38.24 2.36
CA SER A 53 8.83 38.45 2.71
C SER A 53 9.57 37.21 3.25
N GLY A 54 10.57 36.78 2.49
CA GLY A 54 11.84 36.33 3.03
C GLY A 54 11.94 34.86 3.46
N LEU A 55 11.98 33.95 2.48
CA LEU A 55 12.60 32.64 2.73
C LEU A 55 14.11 32.85 2.79
N VAL A 56 14.58 33.10 4.01
CA VAL A 56 15.99 33.12 4.36
C VAL A 56 16.56 31.73 4.14
N GLU A 57 17.37 31.63 3.09
CA GLU A 57 18.32 30.57 2.84
C GLU A 57 19.23 30.44 4.09
N SER A 58 18.91 29.48 4.95
CA SER A 58 19.68 29.15 6.14
C SER A 58 20.07 27.67 6.07
N SER A 59 21.20 27.45 5.43
CA SER A 59 22.30 26.62 5.94
C SER A 59 21.92 25.29 6.60
N SER A 60 21.86 24.23 5.79
CA SER A 60 22.45 22.96 6.23
C SER A 60 23.52 22.55 5.22
N SER A 61 24.74 22.96 5.53
CA SER A 61 25.95 22.42 4.94
C SER A 61 26.00 20.91 5.22
N GLY A 62 26.16 20.11 4.18
CA GLY A 62 26.75 18.78 4.31
C GLY A 62 25.90 17.61 3.83
N ILE A 63 25.68 17.51 2.52
CA ILE A 63 25.80 16.26 1.75
C ILE A 63 25.97 16.64 0.28
N SER A 64 27.21 16.77 -0.17
CA SER A 64 27.52 16.86 -1.59
C SER A 64 27.40 15.46 -2.18
N PHE A 65 26.21 15.10 -2.65
CA PHE A 65 26.02 13.91 -3.48
C PHE A 65 26.47 14.26 -4.90
N GLY A 66 27.66 13.79 -5.28
CA GLY A 66 28.13 13.64 -6.65
C GLY A 66 27.68 14.70 -7.66
N GLY A 67 28.42 15.81 -7.75
CA GLY A 67 28.41 16.72 -8.90
C GLY A 67 29.03 16.06 -10.15
N GLY A 68 28.44 14.95 -10.60
CA GLY A 68 28.92 14.15 -11.73
C GLY A 68 27.80 13.47 -12.53
N PHE A 69 26.53 13.64 -12.18
CA PHE A 69 25.43 13.23 -13.05
C PHE A 69 25.04 14.39 -13.96
N SER A 70 25.97 14.72 -14.86
CA SER A 70 25.66 15.51 -16.04
C SER A 70 24.88 14.62 -16.98
N ASP A 71 23.65 15.02 -17.29
CA ASP A 71 23.12 14.90 -18.65
C ASP A 71 23.14 13.49 -19.25
N TYR A 72 22.47 12.56 -18.57
CA TYR A 72 21.76 11.52 -19.30
C TYR A 72 20.37 12.10 -19.50
N GLU A 73 20.23 12.76 -20.64
CA GLU A 73 18.98 12.76 -21.38
C GLU A 73 18.41 11.34 -21.25
N LEU A 74 17.37 11.20 -20.42
CA LEU A 74 16.50 10.03 -20.41
C LEU A 74 15.80 10.06 -21.77
N GLU A 75 16.55 9.73 -22.82
CA GLU A 75 15.97 9.11 -24.00
C GLU A 75 15.06 8.04 -23.42
N GLN A 76 13.77 8.17 -23.71
CA GLN A 76 12.77 7.12 -23.48
C GLN A 76 13.16 5.95 -24.39
N ASP A 77 14.33 5.37 -24.15
CA ASP A 77 14.66 4.05 -24.59
C ASP A 77 13.52 3.21 -24.05
N GLU A 78 12.75 2.71 -25.00
CA GLU A 78 11.90 1.54 -24.87
C GLU A 78 12.79 0.45 -24.27
N MET A 79 13.02 0.51 -22.95
CA MET A 79 13.77 -0.50 -22.23
C MET A 79 12.94 -1.75 -22.41
N GLU A 80 13.37 -2.60 -23.34
CA GLU A 80 12.80 -3.92 -23.55
C GLU A 80 12.64 -4.54 -22.17
N GLU A 81 11.38 -4.83 -21.84
CA GLU A 81 10.98 -5.38 -20.56
C GLU A 81 11.84 -6.63 -20.31
N ASP A 82 12.56 -6.65 -19.19
CA ASP A 82 13.59 -7.65 -18.89
C ASP A 82 13.05 -9.07 -19.20
N PRO A 83 13.69 -9.84 -20.10
CA PRO A 83 13.19 -11.14 -20.48
C PRO A 83 13.05 -12.09 -19.29
N ASP A 84 13.82 -11.93 -18.21
CA ASP A 84 13.68 -12.75 -17.01
C ASP A 84 12.40 -12.40 -16.23
N ILE A 85 11.97 -11.13 -16.26
CA ILE A 85 10.70 -10.67 -15.65
C ILE A 85 9.51 -11.16 -16.46
N VAL A 86 9.55 -10.96 -17.79
CA VAL A 86 8.43 -11.35 -18.68
C VAL A 86 8.21 -12.85 -18.69
N ASN A 87 9.29 -13.64 -18.60
CA ASN A 87 9.22 -15.09 -18.58
C ASN A 87 8.95 -15.67 -17.17
N ASP A 88 8.89 -14.85 -16.12
CA ASP A 88 8.52 -15.34 -14.78
C ASP A 88 7.03 -15.75 -14.77
N PRO A 89 6.68 -16.99 -14.40
CA PRO A 89 5.29 -17.41 -14.25
C PRO A 89 4.45 -16.49 -13.35
N VAL A 90 5.09 -15.86 -12.34
CA VAL A 90 4.46 -14.92 -11.41
C VAL A 90 4.08 -13.61 -12.09
N HIS A 91 4.74 -13.21 -13.17
CA HIS A 91 4.43 -11.97 -13.89
C HIS A 91 2.98 -11.93 -14.41
N SER A 92 2.48 -13.08 -14.88
CA SER A 92 1.09 -13.21 -15.38
C SER A 92 0.05 -13.46 -14.27
N LEU A 93 0.48 -13.60 -13.01
CA LEU A 93 -0.39 -13.96 -11.89
C LEU A 93 -1.25 -12.78 -11.47
N GLN A 94 -2.56 -12.99 -11.47
CA GLN A 94 -3.50 -12.03 -10.89
C GLN A 94 -3.42 -12.08 -9.36
N LEU A 95 -2.69 -11.11 -8.77
CA LEU A 95 -2.38 -11.10 -7.34
C LEU A 95 -3.64 -11.09 -6.46
N ARG A 96 -4.66 -10.29 -6.82
CA ARG A 96 -5.90 -10.15 -6.03
C ARG A 96 -6.64 -11.47 -5.80
N PRO A 97 -7.09 -12.21 -6.84
CA PRO A 97 -7.79 -13.49 -6.63
C PRO A 97 -6.88 -14.54 -5.98
N TYR A 98 -5.60 -14.59 -6.36
CA TYR A 98 -4.66 -15.56 -5.79
C TYR A 98 -4.47 -15.38 -4.28
N LEU A 99 -4.23 -14.15 -3.85
CA LEU A 99 -4.03 -13.80 -2.45
C LEU A 99 -5.31 -14.04 -1.63
N ARG A 100 -6.48 -13.72 -2.20
CA ARG A 100 -7.79 -14.01 -1.58
C ARG A 100 -7.97 -15.51 -1.34
N ASP A 101 -7.76 -16.33 -2.37
CA ASP A 101 -7.95 -17.78 -2.28
C ASP A 101 -6.96 -18.40 -1.29
N TYR A 102 -5.71 -17.95 -1.32
CA TYR A 102 -4.67 -18.38 -0.38
C TYR A 102 -5.05 -18.05 1.08
N LEU A 103 -5.46 -16.81 1.36
CA LEU A 103 -5.89 -16.41 2.70
C LEU A 103 -7.15 -17.17 3.14
N GLN A 104 -8.10 -17.40 2.23
CA GLN A 104 -9.31 -18.18 2.52
C GLN A 104 -9.00 -19.63 2.89
N GLN A 105 -8.01 -20.26 2.26
CA GLN A 105 -7.55 -21.60 2.63
C GLN A 105 -6.83 -21.58 3.98
N LEU A 106 -6.03 -20.55 4.24
CA LEU A 106 -5.28 -20.41 5.48
C LEU A 106 -6.20 -20.22 6.69
N THR A 107 -7.29 -19.45 6.56
CA THR A 107 -8.26 -19.25 7.66
C THR A 107 -9.06 -20.52 8.00
N GLN A 108 -9.12 -21.50 7.08
CA GLN A 108 -9.78 -22.79 7.31
C GLN A 108 -8.88 -23.80 8.05
N LEU A 109 -7.60 -23.49 8.26
CA LEU A 109 -6.69 -24.40 8.95
C LEU A 109 -7.08 -24.54 10.43
N PRO A 110 -7.05 -25.75 11.03
CA PRO A 110 -7.46 -25.97 12.41
C PRO A 110 -6.73 -25.10 13.46
N TYR A 111 -5.47 -24.74 13.18
CA TYR A 111 -4.64 -23.95 14.08
C TYR A 111 -4.79 -22.43 13.88
N PHE A 112 -5.61 -21.99 12.92
CA PHE A 112 -5.75 -20.56 12.63
C PHE A 112 -6.23 -19.77 13.85
N TYR A 113 -7.31 -20.23 14.50
CA TYR A 113 -7.88 -19.53 15.65
C TYR A 113 -7.01 -19.57 16.90
N GLY A 114 -6.29 -20.67 17.14
CA GLY A 114 -5.42 -20.83 18.30
C GLY A 114 -4.01 -20.29 18.15
N GLY A 115 -3.61 -19.84 16.94
CA GLY A 115 -2.24 -19.42 16.68
C GLY A 115 -2.08 -18.12 15.87
N PHE A 116 -2.97 -17.84 14.92
CA PHE A 116 -2.89 -16.61 14.10
C PHE A 116 -3.88 -15.55 14.60
N PHE A 117 -5.11 -15.95 14.87
CA PHE A 117 -6.21 -15.04 15.20
C PHE A 117 -5.99 -14.27 16.52
N GLU A 118 -5.33 -14.89 17.50
CA GLU A 118 -5.04 -14.26 18.79
C GLU A 118 -4.10 -13.06 18.66
N HIS A 119 -3.20 -13.08 17.68
CA HIS A 119 -2.26 -11.99 17.42
C HIS A 119 -2.85 -10.87 16.56
N LEU A 120 -4.08 -11.02 16.04
CA LEU A 120 -4.71 -10.00 15.22
C LEU A 120 -5.23 -8.83 16.06
N THR A 121 -4.93 -7.63 15.58
CA THR A 121 -5.49 -6.39 16.14
C THR A 121 -6.99 -6.28 15.81
N PRO A 122 -7.76 -5.45 16.54
CA PRO A 122 -9.17 -5.24 16.22
C PRO A 122 -9.39 -4.78 14.77
N LEU A 123 -8.52 -3.92 14.25
CA LEU A 123 -8.59 -3.43 12.86
C LEU A 123 -8.38 -4.57 11.85
N GLU A 124 -7.37 -5.39 12.05
CA GLU A 124 -7.10 -6.56 11.20
C GLU A 124 -8.26 -7.57 11.24
N LYS A 125 -8.89 -7.76 12.41
CA LYS A 125 -10.08 -8.61 12.53
C LYS A 125 -11.28 -8.06 11.77
N THR A 126 -11.45 -6.74 11.74
CA THR A 126 -12.49 -6.08 10.93
C THR A 126 -12.20 -6.25 9.45
N ALA A 127 -10.98 -5.99 8.98
CA ALA A 127 -10.58 -6.18 7.59
C ALA A 127 -10.82 -7.63 7.12
N LEU A 128 -10.53 -8.61 7.98
CA LEU A 128 -10.76 -10.03 7.69
C LEU A 128 -12.26 -10.36 7.49
N LYS A 129 -13.14 -9.68 8.23
CA LYS A 129 -14.60 -9.78 8.05
C LYS A 129 -15.07 -9.07 6.78
N GLU A 130 -14.60 -7.86 6.51
CA GLU A 130 -14.94 -7.07 5.32
C GLU A 130 -14.54 -7.79 4.04
N LEU A 131 -13.38 -8.44 4.05
CA LEU A 131 -12.89 -9.28 2.94
C LEU A 131 -13.63 -10.62 2.82
N GLY A 132 -14.54 -10.94 3.74
CA GLY A 132 -15.32 -12.19 3.75
C GLY A 132 -14.47 -13.44 4.04
N LEU A 133 -13.32 -13.29 4.69
CA LEU A 133 -12.37 -14.37 4.97
C LEU A 133 -12.59 -15.01 6.35
N ALA A 134 -13.43 -14.41 7.19
CA ALA A 134 -13.72 -14.92 8.51
C ALA A 134 -14.59 -16.17 8.38
N ALA A 135 -14.03 -17.35 8.67
CA ALA A 135 -14.84 -18.54 8.77
C ALA A 135 -15.87 -18.35 9.91
N HIS A 136 -17.09 -18.78 9.65
CA HIS A 136 -18.19 -18.77 10.59
C HIS A 136 -17.79 -19.64 11.79
N ALA A 137 -17.32 -19.02 12.87
CA ALA A 137 -17.23 -19.63 14.18
C ALA A 137 -18.58 -19.51 14.88
#